data_AF-A0A3D3BPU9-F1
#
_entry.id   AF-A0A3D3BPU9-F1
#
_cell.length_a   1.000
_cell.length_b   1.000
_cell.length_c   1.000
_cell.angle_alpha   90.00
_cell.angle_beta   90.00
_cell.angle_gamma   90.00
#
_symmetry.space_group_name_H-M   'P 1'
#
loop_
_entity.id
_entity.type
_entity.pdbx_description
1 polymer ?
#
loop_
_entity_poly.entity_id
_entity_poly.type
_entity_poly.pdbx_seq_one_letter_code
_entity_poly.pdbx_strand_id
1 'polypeptide(L)' 'RAEPIWQALAEHDVTHLCGAPPVMALLVSTPGAERKTLARTVEFFTAAAPPPRPTLAGMEQAGFNVTQLYGL' A
#
# COMPACT_ATOMS: atom_id res chain seq x y z
N ARG A 1 -11.80 -4.72 3.18
CA ARG A 1 -11.42 -5.92 2.38
C ARG A 1 -10.37 -5.48 1.38
N ALA A 2 -9.23 -6.17 1.29
CA ALA A 2 -8.10 -5.71 0.49
C ALA A 2 -8.02 -6.34 -0.91
N GLU A 3 -8.63 -7.50 -1.11
CA GLU A 3 -8.62 -8.27 -2.36
C GLU A 3 -8.89 -7.41 -3.62
N PRO A 4 -9.94 -6.56 -3.70
CA PRO A 4 -10.16 -5.75 -4.91
C PRO A 4 -9.04 -4.76 -5.20
N ILE A 5 -8.35 -4.27 -4.16
CA ILE A 5 -7.21 -3.35 -4.32
C ILE A 5 -6.03 -4.11 -4.93
N TRP A 6 -5.71 -5.29 -4.39
CA TRP A 6 -4.64 -6.14 -4.91
C TRP A 6 -4.89 -6.61 -6.35
N GLN A 7 -6.14 -6.94 -6.67
CA GLN A 7 -6.54 -7.29 -8.02
C GLN A 7 -6.34 -6.11 -8.98
N ALA A 8 -6.85 -4.92 -8.65
CA ALA A 8 -6.69 -3.73 -9.48
C ALA A 8 -5.22 -3.33 -9.66
N LEU A 9 -4.39 -3.44 -8.61
CA LEU A 9 -2.96 -3.16 -8.69
C LEU A 9 -2.26 -4.04 -9.73
N ALA A 10 -2.59 -5.33 -9.76
CA ALA A 10 -2.00 -6.30 -10.68
C ALA A 10 -2.57 -6.20 -12.10
N GLU A 11 -3.88 -6.03 -12.25
CA GLU A 11 -4.56 -6.02 -13.56
C GLU A 11 -4.36 -4.72 -14.34
N HIS A 12 -4.20 -3.60 -13.65
CA HIS A 12 -4.10 -2.28 -14.28
C HIS A 12 -2.69 -1.69 -14.24
N ASP A 13 -1.69 -2.49 -13.89
CA ASP A 13 -0.29 -2.04 -13.91
C ASP A 13 -0.08 -0.75 -13.10
N VAL A 14 -0.75 -0.64 -11.96
CA VAL A 14 -0.76 0.59 -11.16
C VAL A 14 0.67 0.91 -10.70
N THR A 15 1.08 2.16 -10.90
CA THR A 15 2.41 2.65 -10.49
C THR A 15 2.34 3.59 -9.28
N HIS A 16 1.21 4.27 -9.08
CA HIS A 16 1.01 5.25 -8.02
C HIS A 16 -0.35 5.01 -7.35
N LEU A 17 -0.38 5.03 -6.03
CA LEU A 17 -1.57 4.89 -5.22
C LEU A 17 -1.55 5.96 -4.12
N CYS A 18 -2.69 6.58 -3.83
CA CYS A 18 -2.85 7.47 -2.68
C CYS A 18 -3.86 6.87 -1.72
N GLY A 19 -3.59 6.94 -0.42
CA GLY A 19 -4.49 6.41 0.59
C GLY A 19 -4.18 6.87 2.00
N ALA A 20 -5.19 6.79 2.87
CA ALA A 20 -5.04 7.10 4.28
C ALA A 20 -4.27 5.97 5.02
N PRO A 21 -3.61 6.25 6.16
CA PRO A 21 -2.88 5.23 6.93
C PRO A 21 -3.68 3.95 7.27
N PRO A 22 -5.01 3.99 7.53
CA PRO A 22 -5.80 2.77 7.70
C PRO A 22 -5.83 1.84 6.47
N VAL A 23 -5.70 2.39 5.25
CA VAL A 23 -5.60 1.60 4.02
C VAL A 23 -4.27 0.84 3.98
N MET A 24 -3.18 1.45 4.45
CA MET A 24 -1.89 0.75 4.57
C MET A 24 -1.99 -0.43 5.53
N ALA A 25 -2.62 -0.23 6.70
CA ALA A 25 -2.83 -1.31 7.66
C ALA A 25 -3.67 -2.45 7.06
N LEU A 26 -4.68 -2.12 6.25
CA LEU A 26 -5.48 -3.10 5.51
C LEU A 26 -4.63 -3.89 4.49
N LEU A 27 -3.75 -3.22 3.74
CA LEU A 27 -2.85 -3.87 2.78
C LEU A 27 -1.83 -4.80 3.49
N VAL A 28 -1.21 -4.32 4.57
CA VAL A 28 -0.24 -5.10 5.36
C VAL A 28 -0.88 -6.28 6.08
N SER A 29 -2.15 -6.18 6.49
CA SER A 29 -2.87 -7.30 7.13
C SER A 29 -3.44 -8.31 6.13
N THR A 30 -3.31 -8.07 4.82
CA THR A 30 -3.86 -8.98 3.80
C THR A 30 -3.17 -10.35 3.87
N PRO A 31 -3.90 -11.47 3.95
CA PRO A 31 -3.33 -12.81 3.90
C PRO A 31 -2.55 -13.04 2.60
N GLY A 32 -1.46 -13.81 2.65
CA GLY A 32 -0.60 -14.05 1.48
C GLY A 32 -1.34 -14.64 0.27
N ALA A 33 -2.42 -15.41 0.48
CA ALA A 33 -3.24 -15.96 -0.59
C ALA A 33 -4.04 -14.90 -1.37
N GLU A 34 -4.37 -13.77 -0.72
CA GLU A 34 -5.09 -12.64 -1.31
C GLU A 34 -4.13 -11.57 -1.85
N ARG A 35 -2.86 -11.57 -1.40
CA ARG A 35 -1.83 -10.69 -1.96
C ARG A 35 -1.45 -11.18 -3.35
N LYS A 36 -1.55 -10.29 -4.33
CA LYS A 36 -1.04 -10.52 -5.68
C LYS A 36 0.41 -10.04 -5.75
N THR A 37 1.25 -10.78 -6.46
CA THR A 37 2.62 -10.33 -6.74
C THR A 37 2.57 -9.11 -7.65
N LEU A 38 3.15 -8.00 -7.19
CA LEU A 38 3.27 -6.79 -8.00
C LEU A 38 4.48 -6.95 -8.92
N ALA A 39 4.32 -6.61 -10.20
CA ALA A 39 5.41 -6.65 -11.17
C ALA A 39 6.48 -5.56 -10.95
N ARG A 40 6.18 -4.57 -10.10
CA ARG A 40 7.01 -3.39 -9.82
C ARG A 40 6.70 -2.86 -8.42
N THR A 41 7.58 -1.99 -7.93
CA THR A 41 7.28 -1.18 -6.74
C THR A 41 6.22 -0.14 -7.07
N VAL A 42 5.22 0.00 -6.19
CA VAL A 42 4.15 1.00 -6.32
C VAL A 42 4.42 2.17 -5.37
N GLU A 43 4.38 3.39 -5.88
CA GLU A 43 4.52 4.61 -5.09
C GLU A 43 3.22 4.87 -4.31
N PHE A 44 3.27 4.75 -2.98
CA PHE A 44 2.15 4.96 -2.07
C PHE A 44 2.27 6.31 -1.38
N PHE A 45 1.34 7.21 -1.64
CA PHE A 45 1.26 8.51 -1.00
C PHE A 45 0.25 8.47 0.15
N THR A 46 0.65 8.93 1.32
CA THR A 46 -0.25 9.05 2.46
C THR A 46 -0.15 10.43 3.09
N ALA A 47 -1.28 10.98 3.50
CA ALA A 47 -1.35 12.22 4.25
C ALA A 47 -1.86 11.93 5.68
N ALA A 48 -1.82 12.94 6.55
CA ALA A 48 -2.17 12.89 7.98
C ALA A 48 -1.07 12.31 8.88
N ALA A 49 -1.43 11.59 9.94
CA ALA A 49 -0.48 11.09 10.93
C ALA A 49 0.49 10.07 10.32
N PRO A 50 1.78 10.10 10.68
CA PRO A 50 2.75 9.15 10.16
C PRO A 50 2.38 7.72 10.59
N PRO A 51 2.42 6.75 9.68
CA PRO A 51 2.15 5.35 10.02
C PRO A 51 3.24 4.78 10.96
N PRO A 52 2.90 3.83 11.85
CA PRO A 52 3.88 3.16 12.71
C PRO A 52 4.96 2.44 11.89
N ARG A 53 6.19 2.36 12.43
CA ARG A 53 7.33 1.67 11.78
C ARG A 53 7.03 0.24 11.30
N PRO A 54 6.33 -0.63 12.05
CA PRO A 54 6.00 -1.96 11.58
C PRO A 54 5.11 -1.96 10.32
N THR A 55 4.20 -0.98 10.21
CA THR A 55 3.35 -0.83 9.03
C THR A 55 4.17 -0.41 7.82
N LEU A 56 5.13 0.52 7.99
CA LEU A 56 6.03 0.93 6.91
C LEU A 56 6.87 -0.23 6.38
N ALA A 57 7.51 -0.99 7.29
CA ALA A 57 8.27 -2.17 6.90
C ALA A 57 7.39 -3.23 6.19
N GLY A 58 6.15 -3.41 6.64
CA GLY A 58 5.20 -4.30 6.00
C GLY A 58 4.80 -3.84 4.59
N MET A 59 4.71 -2.52 4.36
CA MET A 59 4.42 -1.95 3.05
C MET A 59 5.60 -2.13 2.09
N GLU A 60 6.84 -1.91 2.55
CA GLU A 60 8.05 -2.17 1.77
C GLU A 60 8.13 -3.65 1.35
N GLN A 61 7.89 -4.57 2.27
CA GLN A 61 7.84 -6.02 1.99
C GLN A 61 6.69 -6.40 1.02
N ALA A 62 5.62 -5.62 1.01
CA ALA A 62 4.48 -5.81 0.13
C ALA A 62 4.67 -5.18 -1.27
N GLY A 63 5.82 -4.55 -1.53
CA GLY A 63 6.15 -3.96 -2.84
C GLY A 63 5.72 -2.50 -3.00
N PHE A 64 5.59 -1.76 -1.90
CA PHE A 64 5.25 -0.33 -1.92
C PHE A 64 6.41 0.54 -1.45
N ASN A 65 6.61 1.68 -2.10
CA ASN A 65 7.45 2.77 -1.61
C ASN A 65 6.56 3.85 -1.02
N VAL A 66 6.70 4.16 0.27
CA VAL A 66 5.77 5.06 0.96
C VAL A 66 6.33 6.48 1.06
N THR A 67 5.58 7.45 0.56
CA THR A 67 5.87 8.89 0.71
C THR A 67 4.81 9.55 1.59
N GLN A 68 5.24 10.15 2.70
CA GLN A 68 4.39 10.98 3.55
C GLN A 68 4.23 12.36 2.91
N LEU A 69 2.98 12.76 2.69
CA LEU A 69 2.60 14.08 2.23
C LEU A 69 2.13 14.94 3.40
N TYR A 70 2.37 16.24 3.30
CA TYR A 70 1.85 17.27 4.17
C TYR A 70 0.98 18.23 3.34
N GLY A 71 -0.20 18.59 3.83
CA GLY A 71 -1.16 19.47 3.16
C GLY A 71 -2.01 20.23 4.17
N LEU A 72 -2.53 21.39 3.75
CA LEU A 72 -3.35 22.32 4.54
C LEU A 72 -4.80 22.31 4.04
#